data_AF-A0A5M4D950-F1
#
_entry.id   AF-A0A5M4D950-F1
#
_cell.length_a   1.000
_cell.length_b   1.000
_cell.length_c   1.000
_cell.angle_alpha   90.00
_cell.angle_beta   90.00
_cell.angle_gamma   90.00
#
_symmetry.space_group_name_H-M   'P 1'
#
loop_
_entity.id
_entity.type
_entity.pdbx_description
1 polymer ?
#
loop_
_entity_poly.entity_id
_entity_poly.type
_entity_poly.pdbx_seq_one_letter_code
_entity_poly.pdbx_strand_id
1 'polypeptide(L)'
;MSFGIYKQGQGYWVRTMTAVFAGVLFLVGASWAWKQAENITLPVKGYVLTLNVTGDQQPAPQSGVIIERVDARDAVRPVATAQVESLTVSGTGRGVLAINHIEFAKGELGIPQDARVRTEGDSLNFSGQVVGREQIDLFPRLYVQATIAGVIILVGTACLYWLVGTKPGTVDFLVATDGEMKKVNWSTRKEIIGSTQVVIVASVLIAGILFVIDLAFSNFFKLIGVLEG
;
A
#
# COMPACT_ATOMS: atom_id res chain seq x y z
N MET A 1 20.92 20.85 -36.60
CA MET A 1 20.96 19.43 -36.20
C MET A 1 22.27 18.87 -36.72
N SER A 2 23.32 18.82 -35.90
CA SER A 2 24.59 18.21 -36.33
C SER A 2 24.38 16.69 -36.36
N PHE A 3 24.39 16.09 -37.56
CA PHE A 3 24.35 14.64 -37.73
C PHE A 3 25.70 14.06 -37.32
N GLY A 4 25.90 13.92 -36.00
CA GLY A 4 26.99 13.12 -35.46
C GLY A 4 26.73 11.66 -35.84
N ILE A 5 27.61 11.09 -36.66
CA ILE A 5 27.56 9.67 -37.03
C ILE A 5 27.72 8.86 -35.74
N TYR A 6 26.64 8.25 -35.24
CA TYR A 6 26.71 7.34 -34.10
C TYR A 6 27.57 6.14 -34.49
N LYS A 7 28.56 5.82 -33.67
CA LYS A 7 29.25 4.53 -33.81
C LYS A 7 28.22 3.43 -33.51
N GLN A 8 28.19 2.39 -34.34
CA GLN A 8 27.30 1.25 -34.14
C GLN A 8 27.49 0.68 -32.72
N GLY A 9 26.43 0.67 -31.91
CA GLY A 9 26.46 0.24 -30.49
C GLY A 9 26.70 1.34 -29.45
N GLN A 10 26.93 2.60 -29.86
CA GLN A 10 27.09 3.71 -28.93
C GLN A 10 25.80 3.97 -28.13
N GLY A 11 25.89 3.91 -26.80
CA GLY A 11 24.76 4.12 -25.91
C GLY A 11 23.85 2.90 -25.68
N TYR A 12 24.19 1.72 -26.21
CA TYR A 12 23.43 0.49 -25.96
C TYR A 12 23.25 0.22 -24.46
N TRP A 13 24.36 0.17 -23.71
CA TRP A 13 24.33 -0.10 -22.26
C TRP A 13 23.58 0.98 -21.49
N VAL A 14 23.71 2.25 -21.88
CA VAL A 14 22.98 3.36 -21.24
C VAL A 14 21.48 3.18 -21.43
N ARG A 15 21.01 2.92 -22.65
CA ARG A 15 19.59 2.67 -22.95
C ARG A 15 19.06 1.47 -22.18
N THR A 16 19.80 0.37 -22.17
CA THR A 16 19.40 -0.86 -21.48
C THR A 16 19.35 -0.65 -19.96
N MET A 17 20.38 -0.03 -19.37
CA MET A 17 20.41 0.21 -17.92
C MET A 17 19.33 1.21 -17.48
N THR A 18 19.08 2.26 -18.25
CA THR A 18 17.98 3.20 -17.98
C THR A 18 16.62 2.50 -18.07
N ALA A 19 16.41 1.66 -19.09
CA ALA A 19 15.17 0.91 -19.24
C ALA A 19 14.95 -0.10 -18.10
N VAL A 20 16.00 -0.84 -17.71
CA VAL A 20 15.96 -1.78 -16.60
C VAL A 20 15.70 -1.05 -15.28
N PHE A 21 16.44 0.03 -15.00
CA PHE A 21 16.28 0.79 -13.77
C PHE A 21 14.87 1.36 -13.62
N ALA A 22 14.36 2.05 -14.63
CA ALA A 22 13.02 2.60 -14.58
C ALA A 22 11.95 1.49 -14.60
N GLY A 23 12.18 0.36 -15.29
CA GLY A 23 11.32 -0.82 -15.23
C GLY A 23 11.21 -1.40 -13.83
N VAL A 24 12.32 -1.58 -13.13
CA VAL A 24 12.34 -2.02 -11.73
C VAL A 24 11.59 -1.02 -10.85
N LEU A 25 11.76 0.28 -11.05
CA LEU A 25 11.05 1.32 -10.28
C LEU A 25 9.53 1.20 -10.45
N PHE A 26 9.03 1.03 -11.68
CA PHE A 26 7.60 0.81 -11.92
C PHE A 26 7.08 -0.49 -11.32
N LEU A 27 7.87 -1.58 -11.37
CA LEU A 27 7.49 -2.86 -10.75
C LEU A 27 7.41 -2.75 -9.22
N VAL A 28 8.36 -2.06 -8.60
CA VAL A 28 8.33 -1.76 -7.15
C VAL A 28 7.12 -0.89 -6.82
N GLY A 29 6.83 0.13 -7.62
CA GLY A 29 5.64 0.97 -7.48
C GLY A 29 4.34 0.19 -7.60
N ALA A 30 4.25 -0.76 -8.56
CA ALA A 30 3.10 -1.63 -8.72
C ALA A 30 2.92 -2.58 -7.51
N SER A 31 4.01 -3.14 -7.00
CA SER A 31 4.00 -3.97 -5.78
C SER A 31 3.56 -3.18 -4.55
N TRP A 32 4.01 -1.94 -4.41
CA TRP A 32 3.56 -1.05 -3.35
C TRP A 32 2.07 -0.72 -3.47
N ALA A 33 1.60 -0.38 -4.67
CA ALA A 33 0.19 -0.05 -4.92
C ALA A 33 -0.74 -1.25 -4.67
N TRP A 34 -0.30 -2.47 -5.00
CA TRP A 34 -1.01 -3.70 -4.66
C TRP A 34 -1.27 -3.81 -3.16
N LYS A 35 -0.24 -3.56 -2.35
CA LYS A 35 -0.37 -3.59 -0.88
C LYS A 35 -1.30 -2.49 -0.38
N GLN A 36 -1.26 -1.30 -0.97
CA GLN A 36 -2.17 -0.22 -0.56
C GLN A 36 -3.64 -0.50 -0.90
N ALA A 37 -3.89 -1.21 -1.99
CA ALA A 37 -5.25 -1.62 -2.36
C ALA A 37 -5.87 -2.63 -1.36
N GLU A 38 -5.08 -3.25 -0.48
CA GLU A 38 -5.59 -4.09 0.60
C GLU A 38 -6.35 -3.31 1.68
N ASN A 39 -6.01 -2.03 1.85
CA ASN A 39 -6.62 -1.15 2.85
C ASN A 39 -7.96 -0.56 2.38
N ILE A 40 -8.36 -0.83 1.12
CA ILE A 40 -9.60 -0.33 0.55
C ILE A 40 -10.74 -1.27 0.97
N THR A 41 -11.73 -0.74 1.68
CA THR A 41 -12.97 -1.46 1.98
C THR A 41 -13.84 -1.53 0.74
N LEU A 42 -14.12 -2.75 0.27
CA LEU A 42 -14.95 -2.98 -0.91
C LEU A 42 -16.44 -3.04 -0.54
N PRO A 43 -17.33 -2.61 -1.45
CA PRO A 43 -18.77 -2.78 -1.24
C PRO A 43 -19.14 -4.26 -1.19
N VAL A 44 -19.99 -4.58 -0.23
CA VAL A 44 -20.46 -5.94 0.05
C VAL A 44 -21.63 -6.28 -0.88
N LYS A 45 -21.61 -7.45 -1.51
CA LYS A 45 -22.76 -7.97 -2.27
C LYS A 45 -23.79 -8.61 -1.33
N GLY A 46 -23.31 -9.36 -0.34
CA GLY A 46 -24.13 -10.09 0.61
C GLY A 46 -23.31 -10.70 1.75
N TYR A 47 -23.99 -11.40 2.65
CA TYR A 47 -23.35 -12.17 3.72
C TYR A 47 -23.81 -13.62 3.66
N VAL A 48 -22.88 -14.52 3.96
CA VAL A 48 -23.20 -15.91 4.30
C VAL A 48 -23.25 -16.00 5.81
N LEU A 49 -24.44 -16.25 6.35
CA LEU A 49 -24.68 -16.46 7.76
C LEU A 49 -24.75 -17.95 8.04
N THR A 50 -23.95 -18.44 8.97
CA THR A 50 -24.14 -19.78 9.54
C THR A 50 -25.10 -19.67 10.70
N LEU A 51 -26.20 -20.42 10.64
CA LEU A 51 -27.30 -20.34 11.59
C LEU A 51 -27.45 -21.66 12.34
N ASN A 52 -27.75 -21.58 13.64
CA ASN A 52 -28.41 -22.66 14.35
C ASN A 52 -29.91 -22.55 14.08
N VAL A 53 -30.44 -23.44 13.24
CA VAL A 53 -31.82 -23.37 12.74
C VAL A 53 -32.78 -23.97 13.77
N THR A 54 -33.83 -23.22 14.12
CA THR A 54 -34.97 -23.63 14.93
C THR A 54 -36.24 -23.35 14.13
N GLY A 55 -36.61 -24.30 13.27
CA GLY A 55 -37.77 -24.21 12.37
C GLY A 55 -37.77 -25.31 11.32
N ASP A 56 -38.95 -25.85 11.00
CA ASP A 56 -39.13 -27.00 10.10
C ASP A 56 -39.44 -26.58 8.65
N GLN A 57 -39.75 -25.30 8.44
CA GLN A 57 -40.14 -24.74 7.14
C GLN A 57 -38.99 -23.90 6.58
N GLN A 58 -38.42 -24.34 5.47
CA GLN A 58 -37.33 -23.63 4.80
C GLN A 58 -37.87 -22.42 4.00
N PRO A 59 -37.39 -21.19 4.22
CA PRO A 59 -37.77 -20.04 3.39
C PRO A 59 -37.43 -20.26 1.91
N ALA A 60 -38.36 -19.86 1.03
CA ALA A 60 -38.14 -19.83 -0.40
C ALA A 60 -37.07 -18.78 -0.79
N PRO A 61 -36.32 -18.98 -1.89
CA PRO A 61 -35.45 -17.95 -2.44
C PRO A 61 -36.21 -16.64 -2.67
N GLN A 62 -35.56 -15.50 -2.42
CA GLN A 62 -36.09 -14.13 -2.49
C GLN A 62 -37.10 -13.72 -1.40
N SER A 63 -37.37 -14.59 -0.42
CA SER A 63 -38.17 -14.17 0.75
C SER A 63 -37.44 -13.09 1.56
N GLY A 64 -38.21 -12.11 2.04
CA GLY A 64 -37.72 -11.09 2.97
C GLY A 64 -37.40 -11.73 4.32
N VAL A 65 -36.30 -11.33 4.91
CA VAL A 65 -35.81 -11.84 6.19
C VAL A 65 -35.37 -10.67 7.04
N ILE A 66 -35.90 -10.63 8.26
CA ILE A 66 -35.58 -9.64 9.27
C ILE A 66 -34.50 -10.22 10.18
N ILE A 67 -33.41 -9.48 10.31
CA ILE A 67 -32.31 -9.75 11.22
C ILE A 67 -32.53 -8.88 12.44
N GLU A 68 -32.68 -9.50 13.60
CA GLU A 68 -33.03 -8.85 14.85
C GLU A 68 -31.95 -9.12 15.91
N ARG A 69 -31.64 -8.14 16.75
CA ARG A 69 -30.82 -8.33 17.96
C ARG A 69 -31.74 -8.60 19.13
N VAL A 70 -31.35 -9.53 20.00
CA VAL A 70 -32.03 -9.77 21.29
C VAL A 70 -31.16 -9.21 22.39
N ASP A 71 -31.58 -8.10 22.99
CA ASP A 71 -30.88 -7.49 24.12
C ASP A 71 -31.00 -8.41 25.38
N ALA A 72 -30.12 -8.22 26.37
CA ALA A 72 -30.10 -8.98 27.64
C ALA A 72 -31.39 -8.88 28.52
N ARG A 73 -32.42 -8.17 28.03
CA ARG A 73 -33.77 -8.05 28.62
C ARG A 73 -34.86 -8.64 27.70
N ASP A 74 -34.49 -9.50 26.76
CA ASP A 74 -35.36 -10.05 25.71
C ASP A 74 -36.04 -8.98 24.82
N ALA A 75 -35.51 -7.76 24.80
CA ALA A 75 -35.99 -6.72 23.89
C ALA A 75 -35.44 -6.98 22.49
N VAL A 76 -36.34 -7.20 21.53
CA VAL A 76 -36.03 -7.46 20.13
C VAL A 76 -35.94 -6.14 19.37
N ARG A 77 -34.79 -5.87 18.74
CA ARG A 77 -34.60 -4.68 17.89
C ARG A 77 -34.26 -5.10 16.46
N PRO A 78 -34.95 -4.56 15.42
CA PRO A 78 -34.61 -4.85 14.04
C PRO A 78 -33.26 -4.21 13.70
N VAL A 79 -32.33 -5.02 13.21
CA VAL A 79 -30.97 -4.60 12.83
C VAL A 79 -30.88 -4.38 11.32
N ALA A 80 -31.42 -5.31 10.53
CA ALA A 80 -31.42 -5.21 9.08
C ALA A 80 -32.53 -6.06 8.46
N THR A 81 -32.98 -5.67 7.26
CA THR A 81 -33.84 -6.50 6.41
C THR A 81 -33.03 -6.94 5.21
N ALA A 82 -33.14 -8.20 4.80
CA ALA A 82 -32.37 -8.78 3.71
C ALA A 82 -33.22 -9.77 2.90
N GLN A 83 -32.81 -10.07 1.67
CA GLN A 83 -33.44 -11.12 0.86
C GLN A 83 -32.64 -12.41 0.89
N VAL A 84 -33.32 -13.54 0.99
CA VAL A 84 -32.68 -14.87 0.92
C VAL A 84 -32.19 -15.17 -0.50
N GLU A 85 -30.89 -15.40 -0.69
CA GLU A 85 -30.34 -15.91 -1.95
C GLU A 85 -30.44 -17.44 -1.99
N SER A 86 -29.96 -18.10 -0.94
CA SER A 86 -30.05 -19.56 -0.80
C SER A 86 -29.95 -19.97 0.66
N LEU A 87 -30.71 -20.99 1.05
CA LEU A 87 -30.61 -21.62 2.36
C LEU A 87 -30.29 -23.11 2.15
N THR A 88 -29.18 -23.57 2.69
CA THR A 88 -28.82 -24.99 2.70
C THR A 88 -28.78 -25.46 4.16
N VAL A 89 -29.71 -26.34 4.53
CA VAL A 89 -29.76 -26.93 5.87
C VAL A 89 -29.02 -28.26 5.85
N SER A 90 -27.91 -28.35 6.59
CA SER A 90 -27.14 -29.59 6.72
C SER A 90 -27.58 -30.32 8.00
N GLY A 91 -28.57 -31.20 7.87
CA GLY A 91 -29.04 -32.06 8.95
C GLY A 91 -29.80 -31.32 10.06
N THR A 92 -29.83 -31.91 11.26
CA THR A 92 -30.60 -31.41 12.40
C THR A 92 -29.88 -30.26 13.10
N GLY A 93 -30.17 -29.02 12.68
CA GLY A 93 -29.91 -27.82 13.48
C GLY A 93 -28.83 -26.86 12.99
N ARG A 94 -28.13 -27.11 11.88
CA ARG A 94 -27.18 -26.14 11.26
C ARG A 94 -27.57 -25.83 9.83
N GLY A 95 -27.68 -24.55 9.51
CA GLY A 95 -27.98 -24.06 8.16
C GLY A 95 -27.02 -22.96 7.72
N VAL A 96 -26.76 -22.89 6.43
CA VAL A 96 -26.02 -21.81 5.79
C VAL A 96 -27.00 -20.97 5.01
N LEU A 97 -27.18 -19.72 5.42
CA LEU A 97 -28.07 -18.74 4.79
C LEU A 97 -27.24 -17.69 4.06
N ALA A 98 -27.32 -17.66 2.74
CA ALA A 98 -26.80 -16.54 1.95
C ALA A 98 -27.89 -15.46 1.82
N ILE A 99 -27.55 -14.24 2.19
CA ILE A 99 -28.44 -13.06 2.12
C ILE A 99 -27.83 -11.98 1.23
N ASN A 100 -28.68 -11.33 0.42
CA ASN A 100 -28.35 -10.20 -0.45
C ASN A 100 -29.29 -9.01 -0.16
N HIS A 101 -29.01 -7.85 -0.77
CA HIS A 101 -29.83 -6.63 -0.66
C HIS A 101 -30.17 -6.27 0.79
N ILE A 102 -29.13 -6.00 1.58
CA ILE A 102 -29.27 -5.74 3.02
C ILE A 102 -29.50 -4.26 3.24
N GLU A 103 -30.61 -3.94 3.89
CA GLU A 103 -30.94 -2.60 4.34
C GLU A 103 -30.80 -2.53 5.87
N PHE A 104 -29.82 -1.77 6.35
CA PHE A 104 -29.58 -1.60 7.78
C PHE A 104 -30.55 -0.59 8.39
N ALA A 105 -31.05 -0.89 9.59
CA ALA A 105 -31.81 0.04 10.38
C ALA A 105 -30.94 1.24 10.81
N LYS A 106 -31.57 2.41 10.98
CA LYS A 106 -30.89 3.69 11.24
C LYS A 106 -29.97 3.60 12.47
N GLY A 107 -28.65 3.69 12.24
CA GLY A 107 -27.62 3.69 13.29
C GLY A 107 -26.85 2.38 13.47
N GLU A 108 -27.19 1.32 12.74
CA GLU A 108 -26.46 0.05 12.76
C GLU A 108 -25.50 -0.05 11.55
N LEU A 109 -24.25 -0.44 11.80
CA LEU A 109 -23.16 -0.50 10.80
C LEU A 109 -22.77 -1.95 10.41
N GLY A 110 -23.49 -2.96 10.91
CA GLY A 110 -23.24 -4.36 10.58
C GLY A 110 -24.09 -5.35 11.38
N ILE A 111 -24.10 -6.62 10.97
CA ILE A 111 -24.86 -7.70 11.61
C ILE A 111 -24.12 -8.18 12.87
N PRO A 112 -24.72 -8.09 14.08
CA PRO A 112 -24.07 -8.50 15.32
C PRO A 112 -24.06 -10.04 15.47
N GLN A 113 -23.15 -10.57 16.30
CA GLN A 113 -22.89 -12.02 16.43
C GLN A 113 -24.02 -12.79 17.14
N ASP A 114 -24.89 -12.08 17.86
CA ASP A 114 -26.05 -12.59 18.59
C ASP A 114 -27.37 -12.39 17.81
N ALA A 115 -27.28 -11.99 16.53
CA ALA A 115 -28.45 -11.75 15.72
C ALA A 115 -29.30 -13.01 15.53
N ARG A 116 -30.62 -12.83 15.56
CA ARG A 116 -31.60 -13.83 15.17
C ARG A 116 -32.16 -13.46 13.81
N VAL A 117 -32.37 -14.48 13.00
CA VAL A 117 -32.88 -14.36 11.65
C VAL A 117 -34.31 -14.90 11.64
N ARG A 118 -35.27 -14.09 11.21
CA ARG A 118 -36.69 -14.46 11.09
C ARG A 118 -37.21 -14.11 9.71
N THR A 119 -38.06 -14.94 9.13
CA THR A 119 -38.73 -14.63 7.86
C THR A 119 -39.77 -13.52 8.02
N GLU A 120 -39.89 -12.67 7.00
CA GLU A 120 -40.89 -11.61 6.90
C GLU A 120 -42.22 -12.21 6.42
N GLY A 121 -43.16 -12.42 7.36
CA GLY A 121 -44.49 -12.98 7.09
C GLY A 121 -44.94 -13.99 8.15
N ASP A 122 -46.21 -13.91 8.55
CA ASP A 122 -46.82 -14.58 9.72
C ASP A 122 -47.08 -16.10 9.54
N SER A 123 -46.56 -16.73 8.48
CA SER A 123 -46.88 -18.12 8.11
C SER A 123 -45.69 -19.07 8.06
N LEU A 124 -44.45 -18.59 8.26
CA LEU A 124 -43.24 -19.42 8.22
C LEU A 124 -42.50 -19.31 9.56
N ASN A 125 -42.53 -20.39 10.35
CA ASN A 125 -41.84 -20.50 11.64
C ASN A 125 -40.33 -20.80 11.45
N PHE A 126 -39.66 -20.07 10.57
CA PHE A 126 -38.21 -20.18 10.43
C PHE A 126 -37.53 -19.16 11.32
N SER A 127 -36.86 -19.65 12.35
CA SER A 127 -35.98 -18.83 13.18
C SER A 127 -34.60 -19.46 13.24
N GLY A 128 -33.55 -18.65 13.22
CA GLY A 128 -32.19 -19.16 13.39
C GLY A 128 -31.31 -18.16 14.12
N GLN A 129 -30.45 -18.65 15.01
CA GLN A 129 -29.44 -17.82 15.66
C GLN A 129 -28.17 -17.79 14.82
N VAL A 130 -27.64 -16.60 14.53
CA VAL A 130 -26.37 -16.44 13.80
C VAL A 130 -25.21 -16.94 14.68
N VAL A 131 -24.37 -17.79 14.11
CA VAL A 131 -23.17 -18.36 14.75
C VAL A 131 -21.90 -17.86 14.06
N GLY A 132 -21.99 -17.53 12.76
CA GLY A 132 -20.88 -17.03 11.98
C GLY A 132 -21.37 -16.19 10.81
N ARG A 133 -20.50 -15.28 10.37
CA ARG A 133 -20.75 -14.39 9.23
C ARG A 133 -19.51 -14.39 8.33
N GLU A 134 -19.72 -14.63 7.05
CA GLU A 134 -18.70 -14.46 6.02
C GLU A 134 -19.22 -13.42 5.02
N GLN A 135 -18.36 -12.46 4.66
CA GLN A 135 -18.73 -11.37 3.76
C GLN A 135 -18.44 -11.77 2.32
N ILE A 136 -19.44 -11.65 1.44
CA ILE A 136 -19.23 -11.79 0.00
C ILE A 136 -19.02 -10.39 -0.57
N ASP A 137 -17.78 -10.09 -0.94
CA ASP A 137 -17.45 -8.84 -1.64
C ASP A 137 -18.04 -8.83 -3.06
N LEU A 138 -18.52 -7.68 -3.53
CA LEU A 138 -19.09 -7.53 -4.88
C LEU A 138 -18.06 -7.79 -5.99
N PHE A 139 -16.81 -7.43 -5.73
CA PHE A 139 -15.68 -7.73 -6.58
C PHE A 139 -14.62 -8.44 -5.75
N PRO A 140 -14.11 -9.61 -6.20
CA PRO A 140 -12.95 -10.20 -5.59
C PRO A 140 -11.80 -9.19 -5.51
N ARG A 141 -11.29 -8.97 -4.30
CA ARG A 141 -10.18 -8.04 -4.02
C ARG A 141 -9.00 -8.23 -4.98
N LEU A 142 -8.74 -9.48 -5.36
CA LEU A 142 -7.72 -9.85 -6.33
C LEU A 142 -7.84 -9.12 -7.66
N TYR A 143 -9.06 -8.95 -8.20
CA TYR A 143 -9.26 -8.28 -9.49
C TYR A 143 -8.97 -6.78 -9.40
N VAL A 144 -9.37 -6.13 -8.30
CA VAL A 144 -9.08 -4.71 -8.08
C VAL A 144 -7.58 -4.49 -7.96
N GLN A 145 -6.91 -5.32 -7.15
CA GLN A 145 -5.45 -5.28 -6.98
C GLN A 145 -4.70 -5.52 -8.30
N ALA A 146 -5.11 -6.54 -9.05
CA ALA A 146 -4.52 -6.86 -10.36
C ALA A 146 -4.73 -5.76 -11.39
N THR A 147 -5.90 -5.11 -11.38
CA THR A 147 -6.17 -3.99 -12.28
C THR A 147 -5.27 -2.80 -11.97
N ILE A 148 -5.15 -2.41 -10.70
CA ILE A 148 -4.29 -1.29 -10.28
C ILE A 148 -2.84 -1.56 -10.65
N ALA A 149 -2.30 -2.72 -10.27
CA ALA A 149 -0.92 -3.09 -10.60
C ALA A 149 -0.69 -3.20 -12.11
N GLY A 150 -1.64 -3.79 -12.85
CA GLY A 150 -1.59 -3.92 -14.30
C GLY A 150 -1.55 -2.58 -15.01
N VAL A 151 -2.36 -1.61 -14.59
CA VAL A 151 -2.36 -0.25 -15.15
C VAL A 151 -1.01 0.44 -14.91
N ILE A 152 -0.44 0.32 -13.71
CA ILE A 152 0.88 0.90 -13.40
C ILE A 152 1.98 0.30 -14.30
N ILE A 153 1.97 -1.02 -14.50
CA ILE A 153 2.94 -1.70 -15.36
C ILE A 153 2.76 -1.28 -16.83
N LEU A 154 1.52 -1.17 -17.30
CA LEU A 154 1.22 -0.78 -18.68
C LEU A 154 1.69 0.66 -18.93
N VAL A 155 1.33 1.60 -18.05
CA VAL A 155 1.77 2.99 -18.13
C VAL A 155 3.29 3.09 -18.01
N GLY A 156 3.90 2.35 -17.09
CA GLY A 156 5.35 2.29 -16.94
C GLY A 156 6.05 1.80 -18.20
N THR A 157 5.53 0.75 -18.83
CA THR A 157 6.04 0.21 -20.10
C THR A 157 5.89 1.21 -21.24
N ALA A 158 4.73 1.87 -21.35
CA ALA A 158 4.50 2.91 -22.35
C ALA A 158 5.43 4.11 -22.15
N CYS A 159 5.63 4.54 -20.90
CA CYS A 159 6.54 5.63 -20.53
C CYS A 159 8.00 5.27 -20.85
N LEU A 160 8.43 4.05 -20.54
CA LEU A 160 9.75 3.53 -20.88
C LEU A 160 9.99 3.50 -22.39
N TYR A 161 9.03 2.95 -23.14
CA TYR A 161 9.10 2.94 -24.60
C TYR A 161 9.16 4.36 -25.16
N TRP A 162 8.37 5.28 -24.60
CA TRP A 162 8.39 6.67 -25.02
C TRP A 162 9.75 7.35 -24.76
N LEU A 163 10.28 7.23 -23.54
CA LEU A 163 11.54 7.86 -23.10
C LEU A 163 12.77 7.27 -23.78
N VAL A 164 12.87 5.94 -23.88
CA VAL A 164 14.09 5.26 -24.36
C VAL A 164 14.00 4.93 -25.85
N GLY A 165 12.82 4.58 -26.35
CA GLY A 165 12.61 4.13 -27.73
C GLY A 165 12.28 5.26 -28.70
N THR A 166 11.40 6.19 -28.32
CA THR A 166 10.86 7.18 -29.27
C THR A 166 11.45 8.58 -29.16
N LYS A 167 12.03 8.96 -28.01
CA LYS A 167 12.52 10.32 -27.76
C LYS A 167 14.06 10.41 -27.86
N PRO A 168 14.64 10.70 -29.04
CA PRO A 168 16.08 10.67 -29.25
C PRO A 168 16.85 11.66 -28.36
N GLY A 169 16.32 12.86 -28.12
CA GLY A 169 17.03 13.89 -27.35
C GLY A 169 17.34 13.49 -25.90
N THR A 170 16.45 12.75 -25.24
CA THR A 170 16.69 12.24 -23.88
C THR A 170 17.80 11.19 -23.86
N VAL A 171 17.77 10.30 -24.85
CA VAL A 171 18.79 9.25 -25.01
C VAL A 171 20.14 9.87 -25.32
N ASP A 172 20.19 10.85 -26.22
CA ASP A 172 21.43 11.53 -26.61
C ASP A 172 22.06 12.26 -25.44
N PHE A 173 21.24 12.90 -24.60
CA PHE A 173 21.71 13.52 -23.36
C PHE A 173 22.32 12.50 -22.40
N LEU A 174 21.66 11.36 -22.17
CA LEU A 174 22.18 10.31 -21.28
C LEU A 174 23.47 9.68 -21.81
N VAL A 175 23.55 9.48 -23.14
CA VAL A 175 24.75 8.94 -23.80
C VAL A 175 25.89 9.95 -23.76
N ALA A 176 25.62 11.24 -23.96
CA ALA A 176 26.62 12.29 -23.81
C ALA A 176 27.12 12.37 -22.36
N THR A 177 26.22 12.29 -21.39
CA THR A 177 26.57 12.27 -19.96
C THR A 177 27.48 11.08 -19.62
N ASP A 178 27.16 9.87 -20.07
CA ASP A 178 28.05 8.70 -19.92
C ASP A 178 29.43 8.93 -20.58
N GLY A 179 29.44 9.57 -21.76
CA GLY A 179 30.66 9.97 -22.45
C GLY A 179 31.51 10.97 -21.66
N GLU A 180 30.89 11.94 -20.99
CA GLU A 180 31.58 12.89 -20.10
C GLU A 180 32.07 12.20 -18.83
N MET A 181 31.28 11.32 -18.23
CA MET A 181 31.69 10.58 -17.03
C MET A 181 32.89 9.66 -17.28
N LYS A 182 33.04 9.11 -18.49
CA LYS A 182 34.23 8.33 -18.88
C LYS A 182 35.52 9.13 -18.95
N LYS A 183 35.44 10.45 -19.05
CA LYS A 183 36.62 11.34 -19.02
C LYS A 183 37.07 11.62 -17.58
N VAL A 184 36.20 11.35 -16.60
CA VAL A 184 36.53 11.54 -15.19
C VAL A 184 37.49 10.44 -14.78
N ASN A 185 38.72 10.84 -14.46
CA ASN A 185 39.67 9.96 -13.81
C ASN A 185 39.19 9.70 -12.38
N TRP A 186 38.86 8.45 -12.08
CA TRP A 186 38.54 8.05 -10.71
C TRP A 186 39.81 8.03 -9.88
N SER A 187 39.83 8.80 -8.79
CA SER A 187 41.01 8.92 -7.91
C SER A 187 41.43 7.55 -7.39
N THR A 188 42.73 7.29 -7.42
CA THR A 188 43.27 6.04 -6.86
C THR A 188 43.21 6.07 -5.33
N ARG A 189 43.18 4.89 -4.68
CA ARG A 189 43.17 4.83 -3.21
C ARG A 189 44.31 5.64 -2.57
N LYS A 190 45.47 5.71 -3.22
CA LYS A 190 46.64 6.49 -2.75
C LYS A 190 46.38 7.99 -2.81
N GLU A 191 45.77 8.48 -3.88
CA GLU A 191 45.39 9.91 -4.02
C GLU A 191 44.34 10.30 -2.99
N ILE A 192 43.35 9.44 -2.75
CA ILE A 192 42.31 9.68 -1.74
C ILE A 192 42.94 9.79 -0.34
N ILE A 193 43.85 8.86 0.01
CA ILE A 193 44.57 8.90 1.29
C ILE A 193 45.42 10.17 1.39
N GLY A 194 46.17 10.52 0.34
CA GLY A 194 46.99 11.73 0.31
C GLY A 194 46.16 13.00 0.51
N SER A 195 45.05 13.14 -0.22
CA SER A 195 44.14 14.29 -0.08
C SER A 195 43.49 14.35 1.30
N THR A 196 43.10 13.22 1.87
CA THR A 196 42.48 13.16 3.20
C THR A 196 43.49 13.52 4.30
N GLN A 197 44.73 13.03 4.19
CA GLN A 197 45.80 13.32 5.14
C GLN A 197 46.12 14.82 5.21
N VAL A 198 46.17 15.50 4.06
CA VAL A 198 46.39 16.96 4.02
C VAL A 198 45.30 17.70 4.78
N VAL A 199 44.03 17.34 4.57
CA VAL A 199 42.90 17.98 5.26
C VAL A 199 42.95 17.73 6.76
N ILE A 200 43.26 16.50 7.19
CA ILE A 200 43.39 16.16 8.62
C ILE A 200 44.52 17.00 9.26
N VAL A 201 45.70 17.05 8.63
CA VAL A 201 46.84 17.80 9.15
C VAL A 201 46.53 19.29 9.23
N ALA A 202 45.93 19.87 8.18
CA ALA A 202 45.53 21.28 8.19
C ALA A 202 44.50 21.58 9.28
N SER A 203 43.50 20.71 9.47
CA SER A 203 42.47 20.85 10.50
C SER A 203 43.06 20.81 11.91
N VAL A 204 43.98 19.86 12.17
CA VAL A 204 44.69 19.75 13.45
C VAL A 204 45.58 20.96 13.71
N LEU A 205 46.28 21.46 12.68
CA LEU A 205 47.13 22.65 12.80
C LEU A 205 46.29 23.89 13.16
N ILE A 206 45.18 24.12 12.45
CA ILE A 206 44.26 25.23 12.74
C ILE A 206 43.70 25.09 14.17
N ALA A 207 43.25 23.90 14.56
CA ALA A 207 42.76 23.64 15.91
C ALA A 207 43.84 23.91 16.98
N GLY A 208 45.09 23.52 16.71
CA GLY A 208 46.22 23.80 17.59
C GLY A 208 46.51 25.30 17.73
N ILE A 209 46.48 26.05 16.62
CA ILE A 209 46.66 27.52 16.66
C ILE A 209 45.52 28.17 17.44
N LEU A 210 44.26 27.81 17.16
CA LEU A 210 43.11 28.33 17.89
C LEU A 210 43.23 28.02 19.39
N PHE A 211 43.62 26.81 19.75
CA PHE A 211 43.85 26.43 21.15
C PHE A 211 44.92 27.30 21.83
N VAL A 212 46.03 27.59 21.16
CA VAL A 212 47.08 28.47 21.69
C VAL A 212 46.58 29.90 21.84
N ILE A 213 45.85 30.42 20.85
CA ILE A 213 45.27 31.76 20.88
C ILE A 213 44.23 31.87 22.01
N ASP A 214 43.37 30.87 22.16
CA ASP A 214 42.36 30.79 23.21
C ASP A 214 43.01 30.74 24.60
N LEU A 215 44.09 29.97 24.78
CA LEU A 215 44.87 29.98 26.03
C LEU A 215 45.52 31.34 26.30
N ALA A 216 46.10 31.97 25.29
CA ALA A 216 46.73 33.27 25.41
C ALA A 216 45.70 34.35 25.80
N PHE A 217 44.54 34.38 25.14
CA PHE A 217 43.46 35.31 25.47
C PHE A 217 42.83 35.01 26.83
N SER A 218 42.59 33.75 27.16
CA SER A 218 42.06 33.35 28.48
C SER A 218 42.98 33.81 29.60
N ASN A 219 44.29 33.57 29.48
CA ASN A 219 45.27 34.02 30.47
C ASN A 219 45.39 35.55 30.51
N PHE A 220 45.37 36.23 29.36
CA PHE A 220 45.40 37.69 29.29
C PHE A 220 44.17 38.31 29.97
N PHE A 221 42.97 37.78 29.70
CA PHE A 221 41.73 38.27 30.30
C PHE A 221 41.63 37.99 31.81
N LYS A 222 42.19 36.86 32.28
CA LYS A 222 42.37 36.61 33.72
C LYS A 222 43.33 37.62 34.35
N LEU A 223 44.43 37.97 33.67
CA LEU A 223 45.43 38.91 34.17
C LEU A 223 44.89 40.33 34.33
N ILE A 224 44.04 40.80 33.41
CA ILE A 224 43.40 42.12 33.50
C ILE A 224 42.14 42.14 34.37
N GLY A 225 41.78 41.03 35.02
CA GLY A 225 40.65 40.94 35.95
C GLY A 225 39.27 40.93 35.31
N VAL A 226 39.18 40.66 34.00
CA VAL A 226 37.89 40.55 33.28
C VAL A 226 37.26 39.17 33.47
N LEU A 227 38.09 38.12 33.59
CA LEU A 227 37.66 36.75 33.87
C LEU A 227 38.11 36.34 35.27
N GLU A 228 37.21 35.77 36.08
CA GLU A 228 37.58 35.12 37.34
C GLU A 228 38.46 33.89 37.04
N GLY A 229 39.61 33.84 37.73
CA GLY A 229 40.67 32.86 37.52
C GLY A 229 40.29 31.45 37.92
#